data_AF-A0A1B1ZJW0-F1
#
_entry.id   AF-A0A1B1ZJW0-F1
#
_cell.length_a   1.000
_cell.length_b   1.000
_cell.length_c   1.000
_cell.angle_alpha   90.00
_cell.angle_beta   90.00
_cell.angle_gamma   90.00
#
_symmetry.space_group_name_H-M   'P 1'
#
loop_
_entity.id
_entity.type
_entity.pdbx_description
1 polymer ?
#
loop_
_entity_poly.entity_id
_entity_poly.type
_entity_poly.pdbx_seq_one_letter_code
_entity_poly.pdbx_strand_id
1 'polypeptide(L)' 'MTRLRTTAPLLLAAGLTALAVATVRDAGCDDPGHYEHRTDGTWSLVGGCVDPDDLVLPPPAVPDQDQSRS' A
#
# COMPACT_ATOMS: atom_id res chain seq x y z
N MET A 1 -33.68 -24.50 20.37
CA MET A 1 -32.38 -24.06 20.93
C MET A 1 -31.16 -24.41 20.07
N THR A 2 -31.31 -25.16 18.97
CA THR A 2 -30.20 -25.59 18.10
C THR A 2 -29.74 -24.52 17.10
N ARG A 3 -30.67 -23.70 16.56
CA ARG A 3 -30.34 -22.65 15.57
C ARG A 3 -29.44 -21.53 16.10
N LEU A 4 -29.64 -21.15 17.37
CA LEU A 4 -28.87 -20.06 18.00
C LEU A 4 -27.39 -20.42 18.18
N ARG A 5 -27.10 -21.71 18.41
CA ARG A 5 -25.73 -22.23 18.57
C ARG A 5 -24.95 -22.25 17.26
N THR A 6 -25.64 -22.30 16.12
CA THR A 6 -25.03 -22.29 14.79
C THR A 6 -24.86 -20.89 14.22
N THR A 7 -25.75 -19.95 14.57
CA THR A 7 -25.68 -18.57 14.05
C THR A 7 -24.67 -17.69 14.79
N ALA A 8 -24.49 -17.89 16.10
CA ALA A 8 -23.50 -17.16 16.88
C ALA A 8 -22.06 -17.21 16.30
N PRO A 9 -21.49 -18.39 15.95
CA PRO A 9 -20.15 -18.45 15.38
C PRO A 9 -20.07 -17.82 13.99
N LEU A 10 -21.14 -17.91 13.18
CA LEU A 10 -21.18 -17.27 11.85
C LEU A 10 -21.17 -15.74 11.96
N LEU A 11 -21.94 -15.18 12.91
CA LEU A 11 -21.96 -13.75 13.17
C LEU A 11 -20.60 -13.26 13.69
N LEU A 12 -19.97 -14.03 14.58
CA LEU A 12 -18.62 -13.73 15.05
C LEU A 12 -17.62 -13.71 13.90
N ALA A 13 -17.62 -14.76 13.06
CA ALA A 13 -16.74 -14.85 11.91
C ALA A 13 -16.94 -13.67 10.95
N ALA A 14 -18.19 -13.35 10.62
CA ALA A 14 -18.50 -12.20 9.77
C ALA A 14 -18.01 -10.88 10.38
N GLY A 15 -18.17 -10.71 11.71
CA GLY A 15 -17.67 -9.54 12.43
C GLY A 15 -16.14 -9.44 12.39
N LEU A 16 -15.42 -10.54 12.63
CA LEU A 16 -13.96 -10.57 12.57
C LEU A 16 -13.44 -10.32 11.15
N THR A 17 -14.11 -10.84 10.12
CA THR A 17 -13.77 -10.56 8.71
C THR A 17 -13.97 -9.09 8.38
N ALA A 18 -15.09 -8.48 8.81
CA ALA A 18 -15.33 -7.06 8.60
C ALA A 18 -14.28 -6.19 9.30
N LEU A 19 -13.90 -6.56 10.52
CA LEU A 19 -12.82 -5.90 11.27
C LEU A 19 -11.49 -5.99 10.51
N ALA A 20 -11.12 -7.18 10.03
CA ALA A 20 -9.88 -7.38 9.29
C ALA A 20 -9.82 -6.53 8.00
N VAL A 21 -10.92 -6.46 7.26
CA VAL A 21 -11.00 -5.59 6.07
C VAL A 21 -10.85 -4.12 6.47
N ALA A 22 -11.54 -3.67 7.52
CA ALA A 22 -11.43 -2.29 8.00
C ALA A 22 -9.99 -1.94 8.40
N THR A 23 -9.28 -2.85 9.07
CA THR A 23 -7.87 -2.63 9.45
C THR A 23 -6.94 -2.55 8.25
N VAL A 24 -7.14 -3.37 7.21
CA VAL A 24 -6.34 -3.30 5.97
C VAL A 24 -6.57 -1.97 5.26
N ARG A 25 -7.81 -1.47 5.23
CA ARG A 25 -8.13 -0.18 4.63
C ARG A 25 -7.56 1.00 5.39
N ASP A 26 -7.66 0.97 6.72
CA ASP A 26 -7.10 2.01 7.58
C ASP A 26 -5.57 2.10 7.44
N ALA A 27 -4.91 0.95 7.28
CA ALA A 27 -3.48 0.86 6.99
C ALA A 27 -3.11 1.26 5.55
N GLY A 28 -4.08 1.54 4.67
CA GLY A 28 -3.85 1.83 3.25
C GLY A 28 -3.37 0.63 2.42
N CYS A 29 -3.48 -0.58 2.97
CA CYS A 29 -3.04 -1.81 2.30
C CYS A 29 -4.01 -2.32 1.22
N ASP A 30 -5.18 -1.70 1.06
CA ASP A 30 -6.09 -1.94 -0.06
C ASP A 30 -5.83 -1.04 -1.26
N ASP A 31 -5.06 0.05 -1.08
CA ASP A 31 -4.60 0.90 -2.15
C ASP A 31 -3.31 0.32 -2.75
N PRO A 32 -3.24 0.06 -4.07
CA PRO A 32 -2.04 -0.48 -4.70
C PRO A 32 -0.85 0.52 -4.72
N GLY A 33 -1.06 1.76 -4.30
CA GLY A 33 -0.12 2.87 -4.42
C GLY A 33 -0.07 3.42 -5.85
N HIS A 34 0.22 4.70 -5.98
CA HIS A 34 0.38 5.37 -7.26
C HIS A 34 1.49 6.41 -7.22
N TYR A 35 2.05 6.72 -8.39
CA TYR A 35 3.07 7.75 -8.51
C TYR A 35 2.40 9.12 -8.68
N GLU A 36 2.72 10.05 -7.79
CA GLU A 36 2.33 11.45 -7.89
C GLU A 36 3.53 12.33 -8.23
N HIS A 37 3.28 13.32 -9.09
CA HIS A 37 4.29 14.30 -9.46
C HIS A 37 4.40 15.37 -8.36
N ARG A 38 5.60 15.53 -7.80
CA ARG A 38 5.90 16.52 -6.77
C ARG A 38 6.27 17.86 -7.42
N THR A 39 6.13 18.93 -6.64
CA THR A 39 6.38 20.31 -7.08
C THR A 39 7.85 20.58 -7.43
N ASP A 40 8.77 19.74 -6.98
CA ASP A 40 10.21 19.79 -7.28
C ASP A 40 10.58 19.05 -8.58
N GLY A 41 9.60 18.56 -9.33
CA GLY A 41 9.82 17.81 -10.58
C GLY A 41 10.15 16.34 -10.37
N THR A 42 10.10 15.84 -9.13
CA THR A 42 10.30 14.43 -8.81
C THR A 42 8.98 13.66 -8.78
N TRP A 43 9.05 12.33 -8.79
CA TRP A 43 7.90 11.45 -8.57
C TRP A 43 7.97 10.87 -7.17
N SER A 44 6.84 10.86 -6.47
CA SER A 44 6.68 10.23 -5.16
C SER A 44 5.73 9.05 -5.33
N LEU A 45 6.13 7.87 -4.85
CA LEU A 45 5.16 6.80 -4.60
C LEU A 45 4.32 7.24 -3.39
N VAL A 46 3.00 7.30 -3.56
CA VAL A 46 2.04 7.66 -2.51
C VAL A 46 1.08 6.50 -2.33
N GLY A 47 0.70 6.23 -1.09
CA GLY A 47 -0.16 5.09 -0.77
C GLY A 47 0.59 3.77 -0.86
N GLY A 48 -0.18 2.67 -0.83
CA GLY A 48 0.38 1.34 -0.71
C GLY A 48 0.90 0.99 0.67
N CYS A 49 0.88 -0.30 0.96
CA CYS A 49 1.40 -0.93 2.18
C CYS A 49 2.70 -1.68 1.87
N VAL A 50 3.51 -1.07 1.02
CA VAL A 50 4.80 -1.61 0.59
C VAL A 50 5.89 -1.04 1.50
N ASP A 51 6.80 -1.89 1.94
CA ASP A 51 7.99 -1.42 2.65
C ASP A 51 8.90 -0.68 1.65
N PRO A 52 9.35 0.55 1.93
CA PRO A 52 10.27 1.27 1.06
C PRO A 52 11.53 0.48 0.71
N ASP A 53 12.00 -0.40 1.60
CA ASP A 53 13.20 -1.22 1.39
C ASP A 53 12.97 -2.39 0.42
N ASP A 54 11.71 -2.78 0.18
CA ASP A 54 11.34 -3.82 -0.80
C ASP A 54 11.18 -3.26 -2.22
N LEU A 55 11.24 -1.93 -2.39
CA LEU A 55 11.14 -1.29 -3.70
C LEU A 55 12.41 -1.53 -4.51
N VAL A 56 12.28 -2.21 -5.64
CA VAL A 56 13.37 -2.33 -6.63
C VAL A 56 13.55 -0.98 -7.32
N LEU A 57 14.44 -0.15 -6.77
CA LEU A 57 14.79 1.14 -7.35
C LEU A 57 15.80 0.94 -8.48
N PRO A 58 15.61 1.58 -9.65
CA PRO A 58 16.66 1.66 -10.64
C PRO A 58 17.88 2.37 -10.03
N PRO A 59 19.11 2.04 -10.49
CA PRO A 59 20.31 2.72 -10.03
C PRO A 59 20.16 4.24 -10.17
N PRO A 60 20.67 5.05 -9.23
CA PRO A 60 20.61 6.50 -9.34
C PRO A 60 21.21 6.93 -10.68
N ALA A 61 20.49 7.79 -11.40
CA ALA A 61 20.98 8.33 -12.66
C ALA A 61 22.33 9.00 -12.41
N VAL A 62 23.37 8.54 -13.11
CA VAL A 62 24.66 9.22 -13.10
C VAL A 62 24.44 10.56 -13.79
N PRO A 63 24.66 11.71 -13.15
CA PRO A 63 24.48 12.99 -13.82
C PRO A 63 25.40 13.03 -15.04
N ASP A 64 24.82 13.27 -16.22
CA ASP A 64 25.54 13.33 -17.49
C ASP A 64 26.70 14.34 -17.39
N GLN A 65 27.92 13.81 -17.21
CA GLN A 65 29.16 14.59 -17.22
C GLN A 65 29.51 15.08 -18.63
N ASP A 66 28.69 14.79 -19.65
CA ASP A 66 28.95 15.09 -21.05
C ASP A 66 28.60 16.53 -21.44
N GLN A 67 27.80 17.26 -20.64
CA GLN A 67 27.54 18.69 -20.87
C GLN A 67 28.69 19.63 -20.46
N SER A 68 29.71 19.13 -19.76
CA SER A 68 30.88 19.94 -19.36
C SER A 68 32.05 19.84 -20.36
N ARG A 69 31.88 19.09 -21.46
CA ARG A 69 32.88 18.91 -22.53
C ARG A 69 32.36 19.48 -23.86
N SER A 70 31.98 20.75 -23.88
CA SER A 70 31.77 21.52 -25.12
C SER A 70 32.46 22.87 -25.03
#